data_AF-A0A3N5CZJ8-F1
#
_entry.id   AF-A0A3N5CZJ8-F1
#
_cell.length_a   1.000
_cell.length_b   1.000
_cell.length_c   1.000
_cell.angle_alpha   90.00
_cell.angle_beta   90.00
_cell.angle_gamma   90.00
#
_symmetry.space_group_name_H-M   'P 1'
#
loop_
_entity.id
_entity.type
_entity.pdbx_description
1 polymer ?
#
loop_
_entity_poly.entity_id
_entity_poly.type
_entity_poly.pdbx_seq_one_letter_code
_entity_poly.pdbx_strand_id
1 'polypeptide(L)'
;MSDGITTATDFLTDAIKSYLQTNYANPPIKVGTEIDKNLRWVPTLNCAVNKHLMLIEVSEKVYPAIFRMRHADMAEVQKPIAVYCVCPEEAYLNDQKDANDLIRHGFGLFTVNAEGEVVKKSAAIPIVQHITDSDYNADVKGLTPKVRREVQSSFEVYKGDSPAGVASITELVEGMVMKAAKEAVRKGWMTKKDANSTLANVIIKMRSLAQFGKAEIKLSGAGAFVSRIRNAAHHYPKSQKQAHQKYRDCRHSFLDGIRVLKDLQEGFKAVGLTGSL
;
A
#
# COMPACT_ATOMS: atom_id res chain seq x y z
N MET A 1 -14.81 -21.20 -45.52
CA MET A 1 -14.49 -20.93 -44.11
C MET A 1 -14.71 -19.44 -43.94
N SER A 2 -15.78 -19.04 -43.25
CA SER A 2 -16.06 -17.62 -43.00
C SER A 2 -15.17 -17.20 -41.84
N ASP A 3 -14.14 -16.41 -42.12
CA ASP A 3 -13.39 -15.69 -41.10
C ASP A 3 -14.37 -14.74 -40.41
N GLY A 4 -14.92 -15.21 -39.29
CA GLY A 4 -15.87 -14.45 -38.50
C GLY A 4 -15.16 -13.21 -37.97
N ILE A 5 -15.81 -12.06 -38.09
CA ILE A 5 -15.34 -10.79 -37.50
C ILE A 5 -15.22 -11.03 -35.99
N THR A 6 -13.99 -11.15 -35.49
CA THR A 6 -13.72 -11.18 -34.05
C THR A 6 -14.15 -9.85 -33.45
N THR A 7 -14.98 -9.88 -32.40
CA THR A 7 -15.38 -8.63 -31.75
C THR A 7 -14.18 -7.97 -31.08
N ALA A 8 -14.19 -6.64 -30.93
CA ALA A 8 -13.11 -5.93 -30.25
C ALA A 8 -12.85 -6.50 -28.84
N THR A 9 -13.91 -6.88 -28.13
CA THR A 9 -13.84 -7.52 -26.81
C THR A 9 -13.14 -8.88 -26.86
N ASP A 10 -13.45 -9.73 -27.85
CA ASP A 10 -12.82 -11.06 -27.97
C ASP A 10 -11.33 -10.93 -28.28
N PHE A 11 -10.96 -10.01 -29.18
CA PHE A 11 -9.57 -9.71 -29.52
C PHE A 11 -8.76 -9.29 -28.28
N LEU A 12 -9.27 -8.30 -27.53
CA LEU A 12 -8.64 -7.83 -26.29
C LEU A 12 -8.54 -8.95 -25.24
N THR A 13 -9.59 -9.76 -25.13
CA THR A 13 -9.66 -10.88 -24.19
C THR A 13 -8.60 -11.93 -24.48
N ASP A 14 -8.41 -12.30 -25.74
CA ASP A 14 -7.44 -13.32 -26.13
C ASP A 14 -5.99 -12.81 -26.05
N ALA A 15 -5.76 -11.53 -26.36
CA ALA A 15 -4.48 -10.87 -26.15
C ALA A 15 -4.07 -10.90 -24.66
N ILE A 16 -4.96 -10.46 -23.74
CA ILE A 16 -4.63 -10.45 -22.31
C ILE A 16 -4.47 -11.87 -21.75
N LYS A 17 -5.28 -12.86 -22.18
CA LYS A 17 -5.08 -14.26 -21.75
C LYS A 17 -3.68 -14.75 -22.11
N SER A 18 -3.28 -14.55 -23.37
CA SER A 18 -1.96 -14.98 -23.85
C SER A 18 -0.85 -14.31 -23.04
N TYR A 19 -0.95 -12.99 -22.82
CA TYR A 19 -0.01 -12.25 -21.98
C TYR A 19 0.09 -12.83 -20.57
N LEU A 20 -1.05 -13.10 -19.92
CA LEU A 20 -1.07 -13.62 -18.56
C LEU A 20 -0.45 -15.02 -18.47
N GLN A 21 -0.71 -15.87 -19.47
CA GLN A 21 -0.16 -17.22 -19.51
C GLN A 21 1.36 -17.20 -19.63
N THR A 22 1.90 -16.33 -20.48
CA THR A 22 3.34 -16.15 -20.68
C THR A 22 4.02 -15.52 -19.46
N ASN A 23 3.41 -14.51 -18.83
CA ASN A 23 4.09 -13.68 -17.82
C ASN A 23 3.83 -14.10 -16.36
N TYR A 24 2.80 -14.92 -16.08
CA TYR A 24 2.40 -15.29 -14.72
C TYR A 24 2.36 -16.80 -14.46
N ALA A 25 3.28 -17.55 -15.07
CA ALA A 25 3.42 -18.99 -14.90
C ALA A 25 2.14 -19.78 -15.26
N ASN A 26 1.50 -19.39 -16.35
CA ASN A 26 0.30 -20.03 -16.89
C ASN A 26 -0.82 -20.27 -15.84
N PRO A 27 -1.33 -19.19 -15.22
CA PRO A 27 -2.35 -19.34 -14.18
C PRO A 27 -3.65 -19.89 -14.79
N PRO A 28 -4.45 -20.67 -14.05
CA PRO A 28 -5.79 -21.05 -14.52
C PRO A 28 -6.68 -19.80 -14.66
N ILE A 29 -6.94 -19.39 -15.91
CA ILE A 29 -7.78 -18.24 -16.23
C ILE A 29 -9.23 -18.70 -16.37
N LYS A 30 -10.13 -18.05 -15.65
CA LYS A 30 -11.58 -18.26 -15.76
C LYS A 30 -12.21 -17.07 -16.47
N VAL A 31 -13.12 -17.36 -17.40
CA VAL A 31 -13.82 -16.37 -18.22
C VAL A 31 -15.27 -16.27 -17.78
N GLY A 32 -15.77 -15.07 -17.52
CA GLY A 32 -17.18 -14.83 -17.22
C GLY A 32 -17.72 -15.61 -16.01
N THR A 33 -16.87 -15.90 -15.02
CA THR A 33 -17.28 -16.64 -13.82
C THR A 33 -17.50 -15.71 -12.63
N GLU A 34 -18.60 -15.90 -11.92
CA GLU A 34 -18.85 -15.22 -10.65
C GLU A 34 -17.76 -15.55 -9.61
N ILE A 35 -17.27 -14.51 -8.93
CA ILE A 35 -16.17 -14.60 -7.96
C ILE A 35 -16.68 -14.77 -6.54
N ASP A 36 -17.70 -13.97 -6.22
CA ASP A 36 -18.34 -13.86 -4.92
C ASP A 36 -19.77 -13.35 -5.16
N LYS A 37 -20.74 -14.05 -4.57
CA LYS A 37 -22.17 -13.74 -4.75
C LYS A 37 -22.53 -12.34 -4.26
N ASN A 38 -21.80 -11.82 -3.28
CA ASN A 38 -22.05 -10.49 -2.72
C ASN A 38 -21.52 -9.37 -3.60
N LEU A 39 -20.52 -9.66 -4.44
CA LEU A 39 -19.92 -8.67 -5.33
C LEU A 39 -20.86 -8.28 -6.48
N ARG A 40 -21.82 -9.16 -6.84
CA ARG A 40 -22.82 -8.95 -7.92
C ARG A 40 -22.20 -8.37 -9.20
N TRP A 41 -21.00 -8.85 -9.50
CA TRP A 41 -20.23 -8.52 -10.68
C TRP A 41 -19.50 -9.78 -11.14
N VAL A 42 -19.59 -10.02 -12.44
CA VAL A 42 -18.90 -11.10 -13.14
C VAL A 42 -17.84 -10.42 -14.02
N PRO A 43 -16.56 -10.44 -13.63
CA PRO A 43 -15.50 -9.84 -14.44
C PRO A 43 -15.34 -10.62 -15.74
N THR A 44 -14.82 -9.96 -16.79
CA THR A 44 -14.49 -10.63 -18.04
C THR A 44 -13.56 -11.82 -17.79
N LEU A 45 -12.48 -11.60 -17.04
CA LEU A 45 -11.52 -12.64 -16.65
C LEU A 45 -11.20 -12.58 -15.16
N ASN A 46 -10.83 -13.71 -14.60
CA ASN A 46 -10.18 -13.77 -13.29
C ASN A 46 -9.18 -14.92 -13.20
N CYS A 47 -8.15 -14.71 -12.39
CA CYS A 47 -7.16 -15.72 -12.08
C CYS A 47 -6.48 -15.42 -10.74
N ALA A 48 -5.88 -16.43 -10.13
CA ALA A 48 -5.05 -16.25 -8.94
C ALA A 48 -3.59 -16.03 -9.35
N VAL A 49 -2.98 -14.91 -8.94
CA VAL A 49 -1.57 -14.58 -9.19
C VAL A 49 -0.95 -14.13 -7.88
N ASN A 50 0.17 -14.74 -7.47
CA ASN A 50 0.89 -14.36 -6.24
C ASN A 50 0.01 -14.24 -4.98
N LYS A 51 -0.95 -15.16 -4.81
CA LYS A 51 -1.97 -15.16 -3.73
C LYS A 51 -2.96 -13.99 -3.76
N HIS A 52 -2.89 -13.13 -4.77
CA HIS A 52 -3.94 -12.18 -5.11
C HIS A 52 -4.97 -12.81 -6.05
N LEU A 53 -6.19 -12.32 -5.95
CA LEU A 53 -7.23 -12.59 -6.93
C LEU A 53 -7.23 -11.44 -7.92
N MET A 54 -6.77 -11.70 -9.13
CA MET A 54 -6.77 -10.72 -10.21
C MET A 54 -8.15 -10.75 -10.87
N LEU A 55 -8.84 -9.61 -10.88
CA LEU A 55 -10.10 -9.40 -11.58
C LEU A 55 -9.84 -8.47 -12.76
N ILE A 56 -10.28 -8.86 -13.95
CA ILE A 56 -9.97 -8.13 -15.18
C ILE A 56 -11.26 -7.85 -15.92
N GLU A 57 -11.48 -6.57 -16.24
CA GLU A 57 -12.55 -6.14 -17.13
C GLU A 57 -11.93 -5.68 -18.44
N VAL A 58 -12.42 -6.27 -19.54
CA VAL A 58 -12.09 -5.82 -20.89
C VAL A 58 -13.11 -4.74 -21.27
N SER A 59 -12.61 -3.60 -21.72
CA SER A 59 -13.46 -2.46 -22.07
C SER A 59 -12.85 -1.61 -23.17
N GLU A 60 -13.70 -0.99 -23.97
CA GLU A 60 -13.29 0.05 -24.92
C GLU A 60 -12.91 1.37 -24.22
N LYS A 61 -13.26 1.52 -22.94
CA LYS A 61 -12.90 2.69 -22.12
C LYS A 61 -11.79 2.35 -21.16
N VAL A 62 -10.92 3.33 -20.90
CA VAL A 62 -9.83 3.18 -19.93
C VAL A 62 -10.34 2.94 -18.53
N TYR A 63 -11.44 3.61 -18.14
CA TYR A 63 -12.00 3.49 -16.80
C TYR A 63 -13.48 3.06 -16.81
N PRO A 64 -13.76 1.75 -16.78
CA PRO A 64 -15.13 1.21 -16.76
C PRO A 64 -15.91 1.64 -15.53
N ALA A 65 -17.18 2.03 -15.71
CA ALA A 65 -18.05 2.49 -14.62
C ALA A 65 -18.23 1.44 -13.50
N ILE A 66 -18.20 0.14 -13.85
CA ILE A 66 -18.37 -0.96 -12.91
C ILE A 66 -17.33 -0.93 -11.79
N PHE A 67 -16.12 -0.46 -12.07
CA PHE A 67 -15.06 -0.35 -11.06
C PHE A 67 -15.41 0.66 -9.96
N ARG A 68 -15.97 1.81 -10.32
CA ARG A 68 -16.45 2.82 -9.35
C ARG A 68 -17.62 2.28 -8.55
N MET A 69 -18.56 1.61 -9.22
CA MET A 69 -19.76 1.05 -8.59
C MET A 69 -19.44 -0.06 -7.57
N ARG A 70 -18.41 -0.88 -7.83
CA ARG A 70 -18.08 -2.06 -7.02
C ARG A 70 -16.89 -1.85 -6.10
N HIS A 71 -16.25 -0.68 -6.07
CA HIS A 71 -15.05 -0.45 -5.28
C HIS A 71 -15.26 -0.78 -3.78
N ALA A 72 -16.36 -0.32 -3.19
CA ALA A 72 -16.69 -0.62 -1.80
C ALA A 72 -16.95 -2.12 -1.57
N ASP A 73 -17.75 -2.74 -2.45
CA ASP A 73 -18.08 -4.17 -2.37
C ASP A 73 -16.83 -5.06 -2.45
N MET A 74 -15.84 -4.67 -3.26
CA MET A 74 -14.56 -5.39 -3.38
C MET A 74 -13.72 -5.37 -2.11
N ALA A 75 -13.83 -4.30 -1.30
CA ALA A 75 -13.08 -4.19 -0.04
C ALA A 75 -13.56 -5.19 1.01
N GLU A 76 -14.83 -5.62 0.94
CA GLU A 76 -15.45 -6.56 1.88
C GLU A 76 -15.14 -8.03 1.57
N VAL A 77 -14.64 -8.33 0.37
CA VAL A 77 -14.27 -9.70 0.00
C VAL A 77 -13.01 -10.11 0.76
N GLN A 78 -13.06 -11.24 1.47
CA GLN A 78 -11.94 -11.77 2.29
C GLN A 78 -10.79 -12.40 1.46
N LYS A 79 -10.48 -11.79 0.31
CA LYS A 79 -9.37 -12.13 -0.58
C LYS A 79 -8.68 -10.81 -0.98
N PRO A 80 -7.36 -10.79 -1.18
CA PRO A 80 -6.70 -9.61 -1.71
C PRO A 80 -7.01 -9.50 -3.20
N ILE A 81 -7.93 -8.61 -3.56
CA ILE A 81 -8.39 -8.38 -4.94
C ILE A 81 -7.52 -7.31 -5.59
N ALA A 82 -6.94 -7.62 -6.75
CA ALA A 82 -6.24 -6.68 -7.62
C ALA A 82 -7.04 -6.54 -8.93
N VAL A 83 -7.49 -5.33 -9.26
CA VAL A 83 -8.41 -5.12 -10.39
C VAL A 83 -7.68 -4.44 -11.54
N TYR A 84 -7.89 -4.92 -12.76
CA TYR A 84 -7.27 -4.38 -13.96
C TYR A 84 -8.32 -4.07 -15.02
N CYS A 85 -8.18 -2.91 -15.68
CA CYS A 85 -8.81 -2.69 -16.97
C CYS A 85 -7.88 -3.15 -18.09
N VAL A 86 -8.44 -3.76 -19.12
CA VAL A 86 -7.77 -4.00 -20.41
C VAL A 86 -8.53 -3.18 -21.44
N CYS A 87 -7.83 -2.29 -22.14
CA CYS A 87 -8.43 -1.47 -23.18
C CYS A 87 -7.52 -1.36 -24.42
N PRO A 88 -8.03 -0.89 -25.56
CA PRO A 88 -7.19 -0.54 -26.71
C PRO A 88 -6.18 0.56 -26.33
N GLU A 89 -4.97 0.52 -26.90
CA GLU A 89 -3.97 1.56 -26.67
C GLU A 89 -4.45 2.95 -27.11
N GLU A 90 -5.24 3.03 -28.18
CA GLU A 90 -5.87 4.27 -28.62
C GLU A 90 -6.77 4.89 -27.54
N ALA A 91 -7.57 4.08 -26.84
CA ALA A 91 -8.44 4.56 -25.78
C ALA A 91 -7.64 5.19 -24.63
N TYR A 92 -6.50 4.57 -24.28
CA TYR A 92 -5.57 5.13 -23.30
C TYR A 92 -4.99 6.46 -23.77
N LEU A 93 -4.47 6.53 -24.99
CA LEU A 93 -3.87 7.75 -25.54
C LEU A 93 -4.88 8.91 -25.62
N ASN A 94 -6.14 8.61 -25.91
CA ASN A 94 -7.20 9.60 -26.02
C ASN A 94 -7.74 10.10 -24.67
N ASP A 95 -7.66 9.32 -23.59
CA ASP A 95 -8.18 9.69 -22.27
C ASP A 95 -7.20 9.43 -21.13
N GLN A 96 -6.15 10.26 -21.09
CA GLN A 96 -5.16 10.26 -20.00
C GLN A 96 -5.77 10.66 -18.65
N LYS A 97 -6.90 11.37 -18.64
CA LYS A 97 -7.54 11.79 -17.38
C LYS A 97 -8.18 10.59 -16.69
N ASP A 98 -9.00 9.83 -17.39
CA ASP A 98 -9.59 8.61 -16.83
C ASP A 98 -8.53 7.55 -16.51
N ALA A 99 -7.44 7.49 -17.28
CA ALA A 99 -6.28 6.66 -16.94
C ALA A 99 -5.67 7.03 -15.57
N ASN A 100 -5.44 8.33 -15.34
CA ASN A 100 -4.90 8.82 -14.07
C ASN A 100 -5.88 8.59 -12.92
N ASP A 101 -7.18 8.81 -13.12
CA ASP A 101 -8.21 8.55 -12.11
C ASP A 101 -8.31 7.05 -11.77
N LEU A 102 -8.19 6.17 -12.77
CA LEU A 102 -8.13 4.72 -12.56
C LEU A 102 -6.94 4.33 -11.68
N ILE A 103 -5.75 4.84 -12.00
CA ILE A 103 -4.51 4.57 -11.24
C ILE A 103 -4.62 5.12 -9.81
N ARG A 104 -5.18 6.32 -9.66
CA ARG A 104 -5.42 6.96 -8.36
C ARG A 104 -6.38 6.19 -7.47
N HIS A 105 -7.31 5.43 -8.06
CA HIS A 105 -8.18 4.52 -7.33
C HIS A 105 -7.56 3.14 -7.06
N GLY A 106 -6.27 2.97 -7.36
CA GLY A 106 -5.51 1.76 -7.07
C GLY A 106 -5.69 0.63 -8.09
N PHE A 107 -6.37 0.90 -9.20
CA PHE A 107 -6.58 -0.08 -10.25
C PHE A 107 -5.38 -0.13 -11.21
N GLY A 108 -5.18 -1.30 -11.81
CA GLY A 108 -4.15 -1.50 -12.82
C GLY A 108 -4.69 -1.34 -14.24
N LEU A 109 -3.78 -1.12 -15.18
CA LEU A 109 -4.12 -0.89 -16.57
C LEU A 109 -3.20 -1.69 -17.49
N PHE A 110 -3.84 -2.46 -18.37
CA PHE A 110 -3.24 -3.04 -19.55
C PHE A 110 -3.80 -2.35 -20.80
N THR A 111 -2.93 -2.09 -21.76
CA THR A 111 -3.34 -1.64 -23.10
C THR A 111 -2.98 -2.68 -24.13
N VAL A 112 -3.78 -2.79 -25.18
CA VAL A 112 -3.52 -3.69 -26.32
C VAL A 112 -3.43 -2.86 -27.59
N ASN A 113 -2.35 -3.00 -28.35
CA ASN A 113 -2.22 -2.33 -29.65
C ASN A 113 -2.93 -3.11 -30.78
N ALA A 114 -2.84 -2.61 -32.01
CA ALA A 114 -3.50 -3.23 -33.17
C ALA A 114 -2.94 -4.62 -33.51
N GLU A 115 -1.69 -4.89 -33.15
CA GLU A 115 -0.99 -6.15 -33.36
C GLU A 115 -1.30 -7.19 -32.25
N GLY A 116 -2.04 -6.80 -31.21
CA GLY A 116 -2.37 -7.68 -30.08
C GLY A 116 -1.30 -7.71 -29.00
N GLU A 117 -0.31 -6.83 -29.04
CA GLU A 117 0.70 -6.70 -28.00
C GLU A 117 0.10 -6.04 -26.77
N VAL A 118 0.30 -6.69 -25.62
CA VAL A 118 -0.19 -6.20 -24.32
C VAL A 118 0.92 -5.48 -23.56
N VAL A 119 0.67 -4.22 -23.22
CA VAL A 119 1.57 -3.42 -22.39
C VAL A 119 0.92 -3.13 -21.04
N LYS A 120 1.61 -3.46 -19.95
CA LYS A 120 1.19 -3.07 -18.60
C LYS A 120 1.59 -1.61 -18.34
N LYS A 121 0.63 -0.70 -18.39
CA LYS A 121 0.86 0.74 -18.11
C LYS A 121 0.93 1.02 -16.61
N SER A 122 0.13 0.33 -15.80
CA SER A 122 0.18 0.44 -14.34
C SER A 122 -0.10 -0.89 -13.63
N ALA A 123 0.54 -1.11 -12.49
CA ALA A 123 0.23 -2.23 -11.62
C ALA A 123 -0.97 -1.89 -10.72
N ALA A 124 -1.87 -2.85 -10.50
CA ALA A 124 -2.94 -2.67 -9.53
C ALA A 124 -2.38 -2.82 -8.10
N ILE A 125 -2.92 -2.02 -7.20
CA ILE A 125 -2.74 -2.12 -5.76
C ILE A 125 -3.93 -2.92 -5.23
N PRO A 126 -3.75 -4.06 -4.54
CA PRO A 126 -4.88 -4.76 -3.95
C PRO A 126 -5.81 -3.84 -3.13
N ILE A 127 -7.11 -3.96 -3.32
CA ILE A 127 -8.09 -3.01 -2.74
C ILE A 127 -7.97 -2.93 -1.22
N VAL A 128 -7.72 -4.07 -0.56
CA VAL A 128 -7.54 -4.15 0.90
C VAL A 128 -6.30 -3.40 1.42
N GLN A 129 -5.26 -3.21 0.60
CA GLN A 129 -4.06 -2.43 0.97
C GLN A 129 -4.11 -0.99 0.47
N HIS A 130 -5.07 -0.61 -0.39
CA HIS A 130 -5.08 0.70 -1.00
C HIS A 130 -5.32 1.81 0.05
N ILE A 131 -4.46 2.82 0.04
CA ILE A 131 -4.61 4.07 0.78
C ILE A 131 -4.77 5.15 -0.27
N THR A 132 -5.91 5.83 -0.28
CA THR A 132 -6.15 6.89 -1.28
C THR A 132 -5.21 8.07 -1.03
N ASP A 133 -4.89 8.83 -2.08
CA ASP A 133 -4.11 10.07 -1.91
C ASP A 133 -4.80 11.04 -0.94
N SER A 134 -6.13 11.06 -0.89
CA SER A 134 -6.88 11.91 0.03
C SER A 134 -6.64 11.50 1.49
N ASP A 135 -6.78 10.21 1.79
CA ASP A 135 -6.55 9.66 3.12
C ASP A 135 -5.09 9.88 3.54
N TYR A 136 -4.16 9.56 2.65
CA TYR A 136 -2.73 9.77 2.89
C TYR A 136 -2.41 11.24 3.19
N ASN A 137 -2.90 12.17 2.36
CA ASN A 137 -2.65 13.61 2.54
C ASN A 137 -3.25 14.15 3.84
N ALA A 138 -4.43 13.67 4.23
CA ALA A 138 -5.03 13.99 5.52
C ALA A 138 -4.17 13.46 6.68
N ASP A 139 -3.69 12.22 6.57
CA ASP A 139 -2.89 11.57 7.60
C ASP A 139 -1.48 12.12 7.70
N VAL A 140 -0.84 12.69 6.66
CA VAL A 140 0.47 13.34 6.80
C VAL A 140 0.41 14.80 7.23
N LYS A 141 -0.78 15.40 7.25
CA LYS A 141 -0.99 16.79 7.69
C LYS A 141 -0.50 16.97 9.12
N GLY A 142 0.32 18.00 9.36
CA GLY A 142 0.91 18.30 10.68
C GLY A 142 2.33 17.77 10.86
N LEU A 143 2.81 16.85 10.02
CA LEU A 143 4.22 16.49 9.97
C LEU A 143 5.05 17.65 9.41
N THR A 144 6.26 17.82 9.96
CA THR A 144 7.26 18.76 9.42
C THR A 144 7.65 18.39 7.98
N PRO A 145 8.08 19.35 7.14
CA PRO A 145 8.43 19.07 5.74
C PRO A 145 9.48 17.98 5.57
N LYS A 146 10.45 17.88 6.47
CA LYS A 146 11.47 16.82 6.43
C LYS A 146 10.85 15.45 6.69
N VAL A 147 10.10 15.28 7.78
CA VAL A 147 9.46 14.00 8.11
C VAL A 147 8.44 13.60 7.05
N ARG A 148 7.68 14.56 6.50
CA ARG A 148 6.72 14.29 5.42
C ARG A 148 7.40 13.72 4.16
N ARG A 149 8.58 14.24 3.78
CA ARG A 149 9.33 13.71 2.63
C ARG A 149 9.78 12.26 2.87
N GLU A 150 10.27 11.94 4.05
CA GLU A 150 10.66 10.57 4.40
C GLU A 150 9.44 9.62 4.39
N VAL A 151 8.30 10.06 4.96
CA VAL A 151 7.05 9.30 4.93
C VAL A 151 6.51 9.13 3.50
N GLN A 152 6.71 10.09 2.61
CA GLN A 152 6.39 9.94 1.18
C GLN A 152 7.23 8.83 0.55
N SER A 153 8.54 8.83 0.79
CA SER A 153 9.42 7.76 0.31
C SER A 153 8.96 6.38 0.81
N SER A 154 8.59 6.25 2.09
CA SER A 154 8.02 5.00 2.63
C SER A 154 6.68 4.64 1.99
N PHE A 155 5.87 5.63 1.61
CA PHE A 155 4.58 5.41 0.96
C PHE A 155 4.73 4.92 -0.49
N GLU A 156 5.73 5.41 -1.23
CA GLU A 156 6.06 4.88 -2.54
C GLU A 156 6.48 3.41 -2.47
N VAL A 157 7.29 3.04 -1.47
CA VAL A 157 7.64 1.64 -1.20
C VAL A 157 6.39 0.84 -0.85
N TYR A 158 5.53 1.38 0.02
CA TYR A 158 4.28 0.73 0.46
C TYR A 158 3.35 0.37 -0.70
N LYS A 159 3.20 1.25 -1.69
CA LYS A 159 2.33 1.00 -2.87
C LYS A 159 2.79 -0.23 -3.67
N GLY A 160 4.09 -0.48 -3.75
CA GLY A 160 4.66 -1.65 -4.43
C GLY A 160 4.73 -2.90 -3.56
N ASP A 161 5.17 -2.74 -2.31
CA ASP A 161 5.35 -3.80 -1.31
C ASP A 161 4.92 -3.28 0.07
N SER A 162 3.68 -3.60 0.46
CA SER A 162 3.11 -3.05 1.69
C SER A 162 3.85 -3.49 2.96
N PRO A 163 4.32 -4.76 3.12
CA PRO A 163 5.23 -5.10 4.21
C PRO A 163 6.51 -4.27 4.25
N ALA A 164 7.18 -4.06 3.11
CA ALA A 164 8.40 -3.26 3.05
C ALA A 164 8.16 -1.79 3.41
N GLY A 165 7.04 -1.22 2.94
CA GLY A 165 6.64 0.14 3.32
C GLY A 165 6.36 0.30 4.82
N VAL A 166 5.74 -0.71 5.44
CA VAL A 166 5.52 -0.76 6.90
C VAL A 166 6.83 -0.90 7.67
N ALA A 167 7.78 -1.69 7.17
CA ALA A 167 9.12 -1.74 7.75
C ALA A 167 9.83 -0.38 7.65
N SER A 168 9.79 0.25 6.47
CA SER A 168 10.38 1.57 6.23
C SER A 168 9.81 2.65 7.18
N ILE A 169 8.49 2.75 7.33
CA ILE A 169 7.92 3.75 8.26
C ILE A 169 8.23 3.41 9.74
N THR A 170 8.41 2.14 10.07
CA THR A 170 8.86 1.72 11.40
C THR A 170 10.27 2.21 11.66
N GLU A 171 11.19 2.07 10.70
CA GLU A 171 12.55 2.61 10.80
C GLU A 171 12.56 4.14 11.00
N LEU A 172 11.62 4.87 10.38
CA LEU A 172 11.46 6.30 10.65
C LEU A 172 11.06 6.57 12.12
N VAL A 173 10.13 5.80 12.67
CA VAL A 173 9.74 5.90 14.09
C VAL A 173 10.96 5.66 14.99
N GLU A 174 11.72 4.58 14.72
CA GLU A 174 12.95 4.28 15.47
C GLU A 174 13.97 5.42 15.35
N GLY A 175 14.22 5.89 14.13
CA GLY A 175 15.17 6.96 13.84
C GLY A 175 14.85 8.27 14.57
N MET A 176 13.56 8.63 14.68
CA MET A 176 13.14 9.83 15.39
C MET A 176 13.42 9.71 16.90
N VAL A 177 13.15 8.55 17.51
CA VAL A 177 13.46 8.29 18.92
C VAL A 177 14.98 8.33 19.16
N MET A 178 15.75 7.66 18.31
CA MET A 178 17.20 7.61 18.42
C MET A 178 17.85 8.99 18.26
N LYS A 179 17.33 9.84 17.38
CA LYS A 179 17.78 11.22 17.26
C LYS A 179 17.43 12.06 18.49
N ALA A 180 16.21 11.93 19.02
CA ALA A 180 15.82 12.61 20.25
C ALA A 180 16.73 12.23 21.43
N ALA A 181 17.13 10.96 21.54
CA ALA A 181 18.11 10.51 22.53
C ALA A 181 19.48 11.20 22.35
N LYS A 182 19.98 11.31 21.12
CA LYS A 182 21.24 12.05 20.83
C LYS A 182 21.14 13.53 21.20
N GLU A 183 19.99 14.16 21.00
CA GLU A 183 19.77 15.55 21.43
C GLU A 183 19.70 15.68 22.96
N ALA A 184 19.06 14.73 23.65
CA ALA A 184 19.02 14.67 25.11
C ALA A 184 20.42 14.53 25.72
N VAL A 185 21.34 13.79 25.06
CA VAL A 185 22.76 13.75 25.44
C VAL A 185 23.40 15.13 25.35
N ARG A 186 23.17 15.88 24.26
CA ARG A 186 23.73 17.23 24.09
C ARG A 186 23.22 18.19 25.16
N LYS A 187 22.01 17.97 25.67
CA LYS A 187 21.42 18.74 26.77
C LYS A 187 21.83 18.22 28.16
N GLY A 188 22.66 17.17 28.24
CA GLY A 188 23.14 16.60 29.49
C GLY A 188 22.12 15.79 30.27
N TRP A 189 21.00 15.40 29.65
CA TRP A 189 19.93 14.65 30.34
C TRP A 189 20.21 13.14 30.41
N MET A 190 21.03 12.63 29.48
CA MET A 190 21.40 11.22 29.42
C MET A 190 22.82 11.04 28.92
N THR A 191 23.40 9.84 29.13
CA THR A 191 24.76 9.55 28.69
C THR A 191 24.82 9.10 27.23
N LYS A 192 25.99 9.24 26.59
CA LYS A 192 26.23 8.67 25.24
C LYS A 192 26.01 7.15 25.21
N LYS A 193 26.34 6.45 26.30
CA LYS A 193 26.15 5.00 26.44
C LYS A 193 24.67 4.64 26.37
N ASP A 194 23.83 5.39 27.08
CA ASP A 194 22.38 5.18 27.06
C ASP A 194 21.81 5.40 25.65
N ALA A 195 22.22 6.47 24.96
CA ALA A 195 21.68 6.83 23.64
C ALA A 195 22.13 5.89 22.50
N ASN A 196 23.20 5.13 22.70
CA ASN A 196 23.70 4.12 21.74
C ASN A 196 23.24 2.69 22.09
N SER A 197 22.32 2.54 23.05
CA SER A 197 21.75 1.25 23.41
C SER A 197 20.67 0.81 22.40
N THR A 198 20.08 -0.38 22.61
CA THR A 198 18.90 -0.82 21.84
C THR A 198 17.75 0.18 21.98
N LEU A 199 16.88 0.27 20.97
CA LEU A 199 15.72 1.17 21.01
C LEU A 199 14.88 0.99 22.28
N ALA A 200 14.64 -0.26 22.70
CA ALA A 200 13.90 -0.56 23.92
C ALA A 200 14.57 0.06 25.16
N ASN A 201 15.89 -0.08 25.29
CA ASN A 201 16.65 0.50 26.40
C ASN A 201 16.69 2.03 26.34
N VAL A 202 16.79 2.59 25.13
CA VAL A 202 16.70 4.04 24.90
C VAL A 202 15.34 4.58 25.37
N ILE A 203 14.24 3.93 24.98
CA ILE A 203 12.88 4.32 25.41
C ILE A 203 12.73 4.22 26.93
N ILE A 204 13.15 3.10 27.54
CA ILE A 204 13.09 2.93 29.00
C ILE A 204 13.86 4.06 29.70
N LYS A 205 15.07 4.36 29.23
CA LYS A 205 15.88 5.42 29.81
C LYS A 205 15.24 6.79 29.63
N MET A 206 14.75 7.13 28.44
CA MET A 206 14.09 8.41 28.20
C MET A 206 12.87 8.57 29.10
N ARG A 207 12.06 7.52 29.28
CA ARG A 207 10.90 7.53 30.18
C ARG A 207 11.26 7.72 31.66
N SER A 208 12.44 7.27 32.08
CA SER A 208 12.89 7.46 33.47
C SER A 208 13.37 8.88 33.77
N LEU A 209 13.50 9.75 32.76
CA LEU A 209 13.98 11.12 32.93
C LEU A 209 12.80 12.08 33.14
N ALA A 210 12.88 12.91 34.19
CA ALA A 210 11.83 13.87 34.53
C ALA A 210 11.45 14.81 33.36
N GLN A 211 12.42 15.13 32.50
CA GLN A 211 12.25 15.98 31.32
C GLN A 211 11.24 15.39 30.32
N PHE A 212 11.11 14.07 30.26
CA PHE A 212 10.22 13.38 29.32
C PHE A 212 8.85 13.02 29.91
N GLY A 213 8.50 13.48 31.13
CA GLY A 213 7.21 13.16 31.74
C GLY A 213 6.01 13.50 30.84
N LYS A 214 6.07 14.61 30.08
CA LYS A 214 5.03 15.00 29.12
C LYS A 214 5.00 14.18 27.82
N ALA A 215 6.07 13.44 27.53
CA ALA A 215 6.25 12.64 26.33
C ALA A 215 6.25 11.12 26.62
N GLU A 216 6.08 10.71 27.89
CA GLU A 216 6.23 9.31 28.32
C GLU A 216 5.24 8.37 27.61
N ILE A 217 3.97 8.78 27.54
CA ILE A 217 2.91 8.01 26.88
C ILE A 217 3.24 7.84 25.38
N LYS A 218 3.71 8.91 24.74
CA LYS A 218 4.05 8.95 23.32
C LYS A 218 5.25 8.04 23.01
N LEU A 219 6.27 8.05 23.87
CA LEU A 219 7.40 7.10 23.82
C LEU A 219 6.96 5.65 24.02
N SER A 220 6.02 5.40 24.94
CA SER A 220 5.47 4.05 25.16
C SER A 220 4.69 3.54 23.95
N GLY A 221 3.89 4.42 23.32
CA GLY A 221 3.20 4.13 22.07
C GLY A 221 4.17 3.76 20.95
N ALA A 222 5.27 4.50 20.80
CA ALA A 222 6.30 4.18 19.81
C ALA A 222 6.96 2.82 20.06
N GLY A 223 7.29 2.50 21.32
CA GLY A 223 7.83 1.19 21.69
C GLY A 223 6.87 0.03 21.39
N ALA A 224 5.59 0.20 21.73
CA ALA A 224 4.55 -0.80 21.44
C ALA A 224 4.35 -0.99 19.93
N PHE A 225 4.32 0.11 19.17
CA PHE A 225 4.23 0.08 17.71
C PHE A 225 5.37 -0.74 17.10
N VAL A 226 6.63 -0.37 17.39
CA VAL A 226 7.81 -1.05 16.84
C VAL A 226 7.84 -2.53 17.21
N SER A 227 7.54 -2.88 18.46
CA SER A 227 7.50 -4.26 18.92
C SER A 227 6.46 -5.10 18.17
N ARG A 228 5.26 -4.55 17.95
CA ARG A 228 4.17 -5.23 17.24
C ARG A 228 4.53 -5.48 15.77
N ILE A 229 5.13 -4.51 15.08
CA ILE A 229 5.44 -4.62 13.64
C ILE A 229 6.58 -5.58 13.36
N ARG A 230 7.64 -5.55 14.18
CA ARG A 230 8.77 -6.50 14.04
C ARG A 230 8.30 -7.96 14.07
N ASN A 231 7.25 -8.28 14.82
CA ASN A 231 6.70 -9.63 14.89
C ASN A 231 5.80 -10.00 13.69
N ALA A 232 5.17 -9.02 13.02
CA ALA A 232 4.19 -9.27 11.96
C ALA A 232 4.79 -9.37 10.55
N ALA A 233 5.94 -8.73 10.30
CA ALA A 233 6.52 -8.62 8.96
C ALA A 233 7.03 -9.98 8.39
N HIS A 234 7.55 -10.87 9.25
CA HIS A 234 8.35 -12.02 8.83
C HIS A 234 7.58 -13.26 8.31
N HIS A 235 6.26 -13.34 8.50
CA HIS A 235 5.51 -14.54 8.09
C HIS A 235 4.89 -14.39 6.70
N TYR A 236 5.27 -15.28 5.78
CA TYR A 236 4.63 -15.36 4.47
C TYR A 236 3.23 -15.99 4.59
N PRO A 237 2.17 -15.39 4.01
CA PRO A 237 0.82 -15.92 4.11
C PRO A 237 0.68 -17.26 3.38
N LYS A 238 0.12 -18.27 4.05
CA LYS A 238 -0.07 -19.61 3.46
C LYS A 238 -1.34 -19.70 2.61
N SER A 239 -2.31 -18.81 2.83
CA SER A 239 -3.62 -18.80 2.15
C SER A 239 -4.03 -17.38 1.70
N GLN A 240 -5.00 -17.29 0.79
CA GLN A 240 -5.56 -15.99 0.37
C GLN A 240 -6.18 -15.22 1.53
N LYS A 241 -6.85 -15.92 2.47
CA LYS A 241 -7.42 -15.31 3.67
C LYS A 241 -6.34 -14.72 4.58
N GLN A 242 -5.24 -15.44 4.79
CA GLN A 242 -4.09 -14.92 5.54
C GLN A 242 -3.42 -13.75 4.82
N ALA A 243 -3.34 -13.80 3.48
CA ALA A 243 -2.81 -12.69 2.67
C ALA A 243 -3.70 -11.45 2.81
N HIS A 244 -5.02 -11.58 2.68
CA HIS A 244 -5.98 -10.48 2.90
C HIS A 244 -5.78 -9.84 4.29
N GLN A 245 -5.72 -10.66 5.34
CA GLN A 245 -5.47 -10.17 6.70
C GLN A 245 -4.14 -9.42 6.79
N LYS A 246 -3.05 -10.00 6.25
CA LYS A 246 -1.72 -9.37 6.27
C LYS A 246 -1.73 -8.00 5.57
N TYR A 247 -2.32 -7.89 4.38
CA TYR A 247 -2.40 -6.63 3.64
C TYR A 247 -3.26 -5.59 4.36
N ARG A 248 -4.36 -6.00 4.99
CA ARG A 248 -5.19 -5.16 5.85
C ARG A 248 -4.40 -4.63 7.05
N ASP A 249 -3.64 -5.51 7.71
CA ASP A 249 -2.81 -5.15 8.86
C ASP A 249 -1.66 -4.23 8.44
N CYS A 250 -1.07 -4.43 7.26
CA CYS A 250 -0.10 -3.51 6.70
C CYS A 250 -0.69 -2.12 6.50
N ARG A 251 -1.90 -2.00 5.92
CA ARG A 251 -2.60 -0.72 5.77
C ARG A 251 -2.79 -0.03 7.11
N HIS A 252 -3.34 -0.74 8.10
CA HIS A 252 -3.53 -0.20 9.43
C HIS A 252 -2.21 0.25 10.07
N SER A 253 -1.18 -0.59 9.99
CA SER A 253 0.14 -0.34 10.58
C SER A 253 0.86 0.83 9.93
N PHE A 254 0.74 1.00 8.62
CA PHE A 254 1.34 2.15 7.93
C PHE A 254 0.72 3.46 8.42
N LEU A 255 -0.61 3.54 8.46
CA LEU A 255 -1.31 4.73 8.96
C LEU A 255 -1.04 4.99 10.45
N ASP A 256 -0.95 3.93 11.27
CA ASP A 256 -0.59 4.05 12.68
C ASP A 256 0.85 4.56 12.86
N GLY A 257 1.79 4.13 12.00
CA GLY A 257 3.14 4.67 11.97
C GLY A 257 3.19 6.19 11.73
N ILE A 258 2.35 6.71 10.83
CA ILE A 258 2.22 8.15 10.57
C ILE A 258 1.72 8.88 11.84
N ARG A 259 0.75 8.30 12.55
CA ARG A 259 0.21 8.86 13.80
C ARG A 259 1.27 8.88 14.90
N VAL A 260 1.99 7.78 15.10
CA VAL A 260 3.10 7.69 16.07
C VAL A 260 4.18 8.73 15.76
N LEU A 261 4.53 8.96 14.49
CA LEU A 261 5.47 10.01 14.12
C LEU A 261 4.99 11.42 14.50
N LYS A 262 3.69 11.71 14.34
CA LYS A 262 3.11 12.98 14.80
C LYS A 262 3.19 13.12 16.32
N ASP A 263 2.78 12.08 17.03
CA ASP A 263 2.80 12.06 18.49
C ASP A 263 4.20 12.30 19.02
N LEU A 264 5.20 11.58 18.49
CA LEU A 264 6.60 11.76 18.84
C LEU A 264 7.10 13.17 18.51
N GLN A 265 6.80 13.70 17.32
CA GLN A 265 7.18 15.05 16.92
C GLN A 265 6.66 16.08 17.94
N GLU A 266 5.39 15.99 18.31
CA GLU A 266 4.78 16.88 19.30
C GLU A 266 5.36 16.68 20.70
N GLY A 267 5.53 15.43 21.13
CA GLY A 267 6.08 15.09 22.44
C GLY A 267 7.50 15.61 22.62
N PHE A 268 8.35 15.45 21.60
CA PHE A 268 9.72 15.94 21.60
C PHE A 268 9.79 17.47 21.56
N LYS A 269 8.94 18.13 20.76
CA LYS A 269 8.84 19.60 20.79
C LYS A 269 8.41 20.12 22.16
N ALA A 270 7.46 19.47 22.82
CA ALA A 270 6.95 19.88 24.13
C ALA A 270 8.02 19.83 25.24
N VAL A 271 9.08 19.04 25.05
CA VAL A 271 10.22 18.94 25.98
C VAL A 271 11.45 19.71 25.47
N GLY A 272 11.34 20.49 24.40
CA GLY A 272 12.42 21.34 23.88
C GLY A 272 13.45 20.62 23.01
N LEU A 273 13.07 19.49 22.39
CA LEU A 273 13.81 18.79 21.35
C LEU A 273 13.25 19.15 19.96
N THR A 274 13.96 18.79 18.88
CA THR A 274 13.55 19.21 17.53
C THR A 274 12.26 18.54 17.05
N GLY A 275 12.02 17.28 17.45
CA GLY A 275 10.91 16.48 16.95
C GLY A 275 11.01 16.20 15.44
N SER A 276 12.21 15.96 14.93
CA SER A 276 12.46 15.72 13.49
C SER A 276 13.44 14.57 13.29
N LEU A 277 13.46 13.98 12.09
CA LEU A 277 14.49 13.04 11.62
C LEU A 277 15.81 13.73 11.31
#